data_AF-A0A974WFI9-F1
#
_entry.id   AF-A0A974WFI9-F1
#
_cell.length_a   1.000
_cell.length_b   1.000
_cell.length_c   1.000
_cell.angle_alpha   90.00
_cell.angle_beta   90.00
_cell.angle_gamma   90.00
#
_symmetry.space_group_name_H-M   'P 1'
#
loop_
_entity.id
_entity.type
_entity.pdbx_description
1 polymer ?
#
loop_
_entity_poly.entity_id
_entity_poly.type
_entity_poly.pdbx_seq_one_letter_code
_entity_poly.pdbx_strand_id
1 'polypeptide(L)'
;MKNIFKYSLILFSLVFFASCEDEDTQRIPTDDLGTGPNVRIVLDQDFLFINLDDLSSAKSVFEIFSENPNDIAQVDISVSYTSQDGTVTTGSVVLETVTGAEIAAAGGNLTGLEITATEIVNGLAELTSLNDIGGGDLFTFTNTTTMVDGRVYPEATIGGNSNVTPNIVNSAGTTSFTSNWQLYVGCASPVEDIVGEYTSEIVDTNYGGFLGDRNEDVTITFKGPEPFRYEISDISSLAYVPFGGTAYPADIYDICGAPVMFPTNTFGGTTQVGPGSWDQENGVLTLPLFEAFNGLGWTVVLTKK
;
A
#
# COMPACT_ATOMS: atom_id res chain seq x y z
N MET A 1 70.28 2.53 -30.94
CA MET A 1 68.80 2.36 -30.90
C MET A 1 68.26 1.68 -29.62
N LYS A 2 69.06 0.95 -28.81
CA LYS A 2 68.58 0.29 -27.57
C LYS A 2 68.09 1.23 -26.46
N ASN A 3 68.51 2.50 -26.46
CA ASN A 3 68.12 3.45 -25.42
C ASN A 3 66.84 4.23 -25.77
N ILE A 4 66.50 4.36 -27.06
CA ILE A 4 65.27 5.04 -27.49
C ILE A 4 64.04 4.28 -27.01
N PHE A 5 64.05 2.95 -27.11
CA PHE A 5 62.94 2.11 -26.63
C PHE A 5 62.69 2.24 -25.12
N LYS A 6 63.75 2.45 -24.33
CA LYS A 6 63.63 2.65 -22.88
C LYS A 6 62.98 3.99 -22.55
N TYR A 7 63.37 5.06 -23.26
CA TYR A 7 62.77 6.37 -23.06
C TYR A 7 61.33 6.42 -23.56
N SER A 8 61.00 5.76 -24.68
CA SER A 8 59.63 5.65 -25.16
C SER A 8 58.73 4.89 -24.19
N LEU A 9 59.22 3.80 -23.57
CA LEU A 9 58.44 3.03 -22.60
C LEU A 9 58.15 3.84 -21.32
N ILE A 10 59.12 4.61 -20.85
CA ILE A 10 58.96 5.48 -19.67
C ILE A 10 57.99 6.62 -19.98
N LEU A 11 58.11 7.24 -21.16
CA LEU A 11 57.21 8.31 -21.57
C LEU A 11 55.76 7.80 -21.73
N PHE A 12 55.57 6.63 -22.34
CA PHE A 12 54.25 6.01 -22.51
C PHE A 12 53.63 5.62 -21.17
N SER A 13 54.43 5.12 -20.23
CA SER A 13 53.97 4.80 -18.87
C SER A 13 53.54 6.06 -18.11
N LEU A 14 54.27 7.18 -18.25
CA LEU A 14 53.89 8.46 -17.64
C LEU A 14 52.58 9.02 -18.19
N VAL A 15 52.25 8.79 -19.47
CA VAL A 15 50.95 9.19 -20.03
C VAL A 15 49.81 8.36 -19.44
N PHE A 16 50.00 7.06 -19.18
CA PHE A 16 48.98 6.23 -18.53
C PHE A 16 48.72 6.61 -17.06
N PHE A 17 49.74 7.06 -16.34
CA PHE A 17 49.55 7.58 -14.98
C PHE A 17 48.89 8.97 -14.96
N ALA A 18 49.05 9.78 -16.02
CA ALA A 18 48.37 11.06 -16.16
C ALA A 18 46.94 10.94 -16.72
N SER A 19 46.58 9.79 -17.31
CA SER A 19 45.22 9.49 -17.81
C SER A 19 44.39 8.67 -16.84
N CYS A 20 44.87 8.42 -15.62
CA CYS A 20 43.99 8.05 -14.52
C CYS A 20 43.22 9.32 -14.15
N GLU A 21 42.10 9.56 -14.83
CA GLU A 21 41.09 10.49 -14.32
C GLU A 21 40.80 10.11 -12.87
N ASP A 22 40.83 11.10 -11.99
CA ASP A 22 40.50 10.92 -10.59
C ASP A 22 39.09 10.35 -10.51
N GLU A 23 38.91 9.15 -9.94
CA GLU A 23 37.57 8.55 -9.75
C GLU A 23 36.66 9.52 -8.97
N ASP A 24 37.22 10.44 -8.19
CA ASP A 24 36.48 11.47 -7.48
C ASP A 24 35.98 12.62 -8.39
N THR A 25 36.54 12.81 -9.61
CA THR A 25 36.01 13.77 -10.60
C THR A 25 34.78 13.27 -11.37
N GLN A 26 34.52 11.95 -11.36
CA GLN A 26 33.27 11.36 -11.85
C GLN A 26 32.25 11.11 -10.74
N ARG A 27 32.48 11.61 -9.51
CA ARG A 27 31.37 11.72 -8.56
C ARG A 27 30.38 12.74 -9.11
N ILE A 28 29.16 12.28 -9.38
CA ILE A 28 28.01 13.18 -9.46
C ILE A 28 28.14 14.14 -8.26
N PRO A 29 28.16 15.48 -8.46
CA PRO A 29 28.40 16.42 -7.37
C PRO A 29 27.37 16.21 -6.27
N THR A 30 27.70 15.40 -5.26
CA THR A 30 26.80 15.10 -4.13
C THR A 30 26.62 16.31 -3.24
N ASP A 31 27.55 17.26 -3.32
CA ASP A 31 27.54 18.51 -2.57
C ASP A 31 26.47 19.49 -3.09
N ASP A 32 26.05 19.35 -4.36
CA ASP A 32 24.93 20.08 -4.99
C ASP A 32 23.64 19.26 -5.05
N LEU A 33 23.69 17.96 -4.73
CA LEU A 33 22.48 17.16 -4.51
C LEU A 33 21.94 17.50 -3.13
N GLY A 34 21.26 18.64 -3.02
CA GLY A 34 20.62 19.08 -1.79
C GLY A 34 19.84 17.94 -1.17
N THR A 35 20.03 17.70 0.14
CA THR A 35 19.38 16.60 0.86
C THR A 35 17.87 16.66 0.59
N GLY A 36 17.29 15.54 0.16
CA GLY A 36 15.84 15.43 -0.04
C GLY A 36 15.11 15.49 1.31
N PRO A 37 13.78 15.63 1.29
CA PRO A 37 12.99 15.55 2.51
C PRO A 37 13.07 14.13 3.08
N ASN A 38 13.30 14.04 4.39
CA ASN A 38 12.99 12.85 5.16
C ASN A 38 11.65 13.13 5.85
N VAL A 39 10.54 12.64 5.28
CA VAL A 39 9.19 12.85 5.82
C VAL A 39 8.44 11.54 5.81
N ARG A 40 8.19 10.99 7.00
CA ARG A 40 7.45 9.74 7.17
C ARG A 40 6.11 10.03 7.80
N ILE A 41 5.06 9.55 7.15
CA ILE A 41 3.73 9.48 7.75
C ILE A 41 3.60 8.11 8.40
N VAL A 42 3.33 8.09 9.70
CA VAL A 42 3.10 6.85 10.46
C VAL A 42 1.63 6.83 10.86
N LEU A 43 0.88 5.83 10.41
CA LEU A 43 -0.53 5.69 10.74
C LEU A 43 -0.69 4.98 12.08
N ASP A 44 -1.64 5.47 12.87
CA ASP A 44 -2.11 4.75 14.04
C ASP A 44 -2.85 3.48 13.60
N GLN A 45 -2.47 2.34 14.16
CA GLN A 45 -3.00 1.04 13.78
C GLN A 45 -4.47 0.85 14.18
N ASP A 46 -4.95 1.64 15.14
CA ASP A 46 -6.36 1.61 15.56
C ASP A 46 -7.27 2.41 14.60
N PHE A 47 -6.70 3.20 13.68
CA PHE A 47 -7.41 4.12 12.78
C PHE A 47 -7.10 3.88 11.29
N LEU A 48 -6.88 2.62 10.90
CA LEU A 48 -6.51 2.24 9.52
C LEU A 48 -7.70 2.16 8.54
N PHE A 49 -8.91 2.51 8.97
CA PHE A 49 -10.11 2.48 8.13
C PHE A 49 -11.15 3.49 8.62
N ILE A 50 -12.13 3.78 7.77
CA ILE A 50 -13.30 4.59 8.10
C ILE A 50 -14.46 3.65 8.45
N ASN A 51 -14.91 3.68 9.71
CA ASN A 51 -16.03 2.87 10.16
C ASN A 51 -17.35 3.45 9.66
N LEU A 52 -18.01 2.77 8.73
CA LEU A 52 -19.29 3.20 8.16
C LEU A 52 -20.42 3.25 9.22
N ASP A 53 -20.39 2.37 10.21
CA ASP A 53 -21.42 2.34 11.26
C ASP A 53 -21.31 3.53 12.22
N ASP A 54 -20.16 4.21 12.26
CA ASP A 54 -19.93 5.41 13.04
C ASP A 54 -19.07 6.45 12.28
N LEU A 55 -19.56 6.87 11.12
CA LEU A 55 -18.93 7.93 10.33
C LEU A 55 -18.77 9.24 11.11
N SER A 56 -19.59 9.48 12.13
CA SER A 56 -19.58 10.72 12.90
C SER A 56 -18.32 10.87 13.77
N SER A 57 -17.73 9.75 14.19
CA SER A 57 -16.49 9.71 14.97
C SER A 57 -15.29 9.20 14.16
N ALA A 58 -15.52 8.66 12.96
CA ALA A 58 -14.48 8.11 12.10
C ALA A 58 -13.43 9.16 11.72
N LYS A 59 -12.15 8.75 11.77
CA LYS A 59 -10.99 9.60 11.50
C LYS A 59 -9.77 8.79 11.11
N SER A 60 -8.86 9.43 10.38
CA SER A 60 -7.47 9.02 10.22
C SER A 60 -6.65 9.64 11.35
N VAL A 61 -5.83 8.84 12.04
CA VAL A 61 -4.87 9.35 13.03
C VAL A 61 -3.45 9.00 12.56
N PHE A 62 -2.56 9.98 12.57
CA PHE A 62 -1.20 9.80 12.08
C PHE A 62 -0.19 10.71 12.77
N GLU A 63 1.08 10.38 12.54
CA GLU A 63 2.26 11.14 12.97
C GLU A 63 3.05 11.57 11.74
N ILE A 64 3.71 12.72 11.83
CA ILE A 64 4.70 13.18 10.85
C ILE A 64 6.08 13.21 11.51
N PHE A 65 6.96 12.33 11.03
CA PHE A 65 8.35 12.26 11.43
C PHE A 65 9.27 12.85 10.36
N SER A 66 10.27 13.62 10.80
CA SER A 66 11.36 14.10 9.94
C SER A 66 12.69 14.19 10.69
N GLU A 67 13.76 13.72 10.05
CA GLU A 67 15.14 13.91 10.51
C GLU A 67 15.70 15.29 10.16
N ASN A 68 15.11 16.01 9.19
CA ASN A 68 15.55 17.31 8.73
C ASN A 68 14.42 18.37 8.67
N PRO A 69 13.67 18.60 9.78
CA PRO A 69 12.50 19.47 9.77
C PRO A 69 12.81 20.94 9.46
N ASN A 70 14.06 21.38 9.67
CA ASN A 70 14.47 22.75 9.36
C ASN A 70 14.68 23.01 7.85
N ASP A 71 14.82 21.95 7.05
CA ASP A 71 14.93 22.06 5.59
C ASP A 71 13.55 22.01 4.91
N ILE A 72 12.49 21.75 5.69
CA ILE A 72 11.11 21.65 5.23
C ILE A 72 10.42 23.00 5.44
N ALA A 73 9.78 23.51 4.39
CA ALA A 73 8.86 24.63 4.51
C ALA A 73 7.50 24.14 5.02
N GLN A 74 6.90 23.18 4.32
CA GLN A 74 5.59 22.61 4.68
C GLN A 74 5.39 21.19 4.13
N VAL A 75 4.48 20.46 4.74
CA VAL A 75 3.95 19.16 4.33
C VAL A 75 2.43 19.32 4.18
N ASP A 76 1.94 19.24 2.95
CA ASP A 76 0.52 19.25 2.61
C ASP A 76 0.00 17.82 2.56
N ILE A 77 -1.02 17.52 3.35
CA ILE A 77 -1.76 16.27 3.31
C ILE A 77 -3.02 16.50 2.48
N SER A 78 -3.09 15.81 1.35
CA SER A 78 -4.23 15.87 0.44
C SER A 78 -5.00 14.56 0.43
N VAL A 79 -6.28 14.62 0.11
CA VAL A 79 -7.16 13.46 -0.05
C VAL A 79 -7.81 13.46 -1.43
N SER A 80 -8.01 12.28 -1.98
CA SER A 80 -8.95 12.02 -3.08
C SER A 80 -9.87 10.86 -2.71
N TYR A 81 -11.03 10.81 -3.34
CA TYR A 81 -12.06 9.79 -3.10
C TYR A 81 -12.38 9.04 -4.39
N THR A 82 -12.65 7.73 -4.23
CA THR A 82 -13.19 6.86 -5.28
C THR A 82 -14.30 6.02 -4.67
N SER A 83 -15.50 6.05 -5.27
CA SER A 83 -16.60 5.17 -4.85
C SER A 83 -16.27 3.70 -5.15
N GLN A 84 -16.89 2.77 -4.43
CA GLN A 84 -16.67 1.32 -4.60
C GLN A 84 -16.79 0.87 -6.07
N ASP A 85 -17.77 1.41 -6.80
CA ASP A 85 -18.04 1.08 -8.21
C ASP A 85 -17.21 1.91 -9.21
N GLY A 86 -16.36 2.82 -8.72
CA GLY A 86 -15.55 3.73 -9.52
C GLY A 86 -16.33 4.77 -10.32
N THR A 87 -17.64 4.93 -10.08
CA THR A 87 -18.47 5.90 -10.82
C THR A 87 -18.23 7.33 -10.36
N VAL A 88 -17.86 7.52 -9.09
CA VAL A 88 -17.47 8.80 -8.51
C VAL A 88 -15.98 8.75 -8.21
N THR A 89 -15.24 9.72 -8.75
CA THR A 89 -13.83 9.93 -8.41
C THR A 89 -13.59 11.42 -8.32
N THR A 90 -12.85 11.85 -7.30
CA THR A 90 -12.57 13.27 -7.07
C THR A 90 -11.16 13.64 -7.49
N GLY A 91 -10.94 14.94 -7.66
CA GLY A 91 -9.59 15.50 -7.60
C GLY A 91 -9.00 15.37 -6.20
N SER A 92 -7.69 15.60 -6.10
CA SER A 92 -7.00 15.70 -4.82
C SER A 92 -7.18 17.10 -4.21
N VAL A 93 -7.51 17.17 -2.92
CA VAL A 93 -7.69 18.42 -2.17
C VAL A 93 -6.85 18.38 -0.90
N VAL A 94 -6.13 19.47 -0.61
CA VAL A 94 -5.36 19.63 0.64
C VAL A 94 -6.33 19.79 1.82
N LEU A 95 -6.22 18.91 2.81
CA LEU A 95 -6.99 18.98 4.06
C LEU A 95 -6.19 19.57 5.21
N GLU A 96 -4.89 19.29 5.26
CA GLU A 96 -4.01 19.68 6.36
C GLU A 96 -2.68 20.17 5.80
N THR A 97 -2.12 21.22 6.39
CA THR A 97 -0.80 21.75 6.04
C THR A 97 0.02 21.90 7.32
N VAL A 98 1.08 21.12 7.45
CA VAL A 98 1.98 21.14 8.59
C VAL A 98 3.29 21.82 8.20
N THR A 99 3.72 22.83 8.95
CA THR A 99 4.97 23.52 8.68
C THR A 99 6.19 22.76 9.23
N GLY A 100 7.35 22.92 8.60
CA GLY A 100 8.60 22.35 9.14
C GLY A 100 8.93 22.88 10.55
N ALA A 101 8.52 24.10 10.86
CA ALA A 101 8.66 24.69 12.18
C ALA A 101 7.85 23.96 13.26
N GLU A 102 6.64 23.49 12.95
CA GLU A 102 5.82 22.69 13.87
C GLU A 102 6.46 21.33 14.14
N ILE A 103 6.98 20.67 13.10
CA ILE A 103 7.69 19.39 13.22
C ILE A 103 8.97 19.58 14.06
N ALA A 104 9.73 20.65 13.80
CA ALA A 104 10.93 20.99 14.57
C ALA A 104 10.62 21.29 16.05
N ALA A 105 9.53 22.00 16.33
CA ALA A 105 9.07 22.29 17.70
C ALA A 105 8.68 21.02 18.45
N ALA A 106 8.17 20.00 17.75
CA ALA A 106 7.89 18.68 18.29
C ALA A 106 9.13 17.76 18.38
N GLY A 107 10.33 18.27 18.10
CA GLY A 107 11.57 17.50 18.18
C GLY A 107 11.78 16.53 17.01
N GLY A 108 11.17 16.79 15.86
CA GLY A 108 11.26 15.94 14.67
C GLY A 108 10.17 14.87 14.58
N ASN A 109 9.28 14.74 15.58
CA ASN A 109 8.14 13.83 15.53
C ASN A 109 6.86 14.53 16.01
N LEU A 110 6.00 14.94 15.08
CA LEU A 110 4.70 15.54 15.39
C LEU A 110 3.63 14.45 15.45
N THR A 111 3.01 14.24 16.61
CA THR A 111 2.10 13.12 16.87
C THR A 111 0.67 13.58 17.10
N GLY A 112 -0.29 12.67 16.92
CA GLY A 112 -1.71 12.91 17.22
C GLY A 112 -2.41 13.84 16.24
N LEU A 113 -1.97 13.87 14.99
CA LEU A 113 -2.69 14.57 13.92
C LEU A 113 -3.91 13.74 13.55
N GLU A 114 -5.05 14.41 13.38
CA GLU A 114 -6.33 13.77 13.08
C GLU A 114 -6.98 14.43 11.87
N ILE A 115 -7.50 13.62 10.95
CA ILE A 115 -8.39 14.07 9.87
C ILE A 115 -9.68 13.26 9.98
N THR A 116 -10.77 13.94 10.30
CA THR A 116 -12.09 13.31 10.48
C THR A 116 -12.79 13.06 9.15
N ALA A 117 -13.69 12.07 9.11
CA ALA A 117 -14.55 11.83 7.94
C ALA A 117 -15.38 13.07 7.55
N THR A 118 -15.77 13.88 8.53
CA THR A 118 -16.47 15.15 8.29
C THR A 118 -15.59 16.16 7.57
N GLU A 119 -14.33 16.31 7.95
CA GLU A 119 -13.38 17.18 7.26
C GLU A 119 -13.11 16.71 5.83
N ILE A 120 -13.00 15.40 5.62
CA ILE A 120 -12.83 14.82 4.28
C ILE A 120 -14.02 15.17 3.37
N VAL A 121 -15.25 14.92 3.83
CA VAL A 121 -16.47 15.26 3.07
C VAL A 121 -16.54 16.76 2.79
N ASN A 122 -16.28 17.60 3.79
CA ASN A 122 -16.34 19.06 3.60
C ASN A 122 -15.27 19.58 2.62
N GLY A 123 -14.13 18.88 2.50
CA GLY A 123 -13.05 19.23 1.58
C GLY A 123 -13.31 18.79 0.14
N LEU A 124 -14.08 17.72 -0.07
CA LEU A 124 -14.33 17.12 -1.38
C LEU A 124 -15.67 17.60 -1.95
N ALA A 125 -15.64 18.40 -3.01
CA ALA A 125 -16.84 19.05 -3.57
C ALA A 125 -17.91 18.06 -4.08
N GLU A 126 -17.50 16.86 -4.45
CA GLU A 126 -18.39 15.78 -4.91
C GLU A 126 -19.14 15.11 -3.75
N LEU A 127 -18.68 15.27 -2.51
CA LEU A 127 -19.34 14.77 -1.31
C LEU A 127 -20.03 15.93 -0.59
N THR A 128 -21.33 15.83 -0.38
CA THR A 128 -22.14 16.88 0.25
C THR A 128 -22.48 16.58 1.70
N SER A 129 -22.42 15.31 2.09
CA SER A 129 -22.69 14.84 3.44
C SER A 129 -22.03 13.48 3.71
N LEU A 130 -21.95 13.09 4.99
CA LEU A 130 -21.49 11.75 5.37
C LEU A 130 -22.34 10.62 4.75
N ASN A 131 -23.60 10.89 4.36
CA ASN A 131 -24.45 9.89 3.71
C ASN A 131 -24.03 9.58 2.26
N ASP A 132 -23.13 10.39 1.68
CA ASP A 132 -22.57 10.14 0.35
C ASP A 132 -21.43 9.11 0.41
N ILE A 133 -20.99 8.73 1.61
CA ILE A 133 -20.01 7.68 1.85
C ILE A 133 -20.74 6.34 1.98
N GLY A 134 -20.37 5.38 1.13
CA GLY A 134 -20.82 3.99 1.14
C GLY A 134 -19.74 3.00 1.56
N GLY A 135 -20.17 1.79 1.85
CA GLY A 135 -19.28 0.66 2.12
C GLY A 135 -18.47 0.26 0.89
N GLY A 136 -17.16 0.09 1.05
CA GLY A 136 -16.26 -0.22 -0.06
C GLY A 136 -15.64 0.99 -0.76
N ASP A 137 -16.04 2.20 -0.38
CA ASP A 137 -15.40 3.40 -0.87
C ASP A 137 -13.95 3.52 -0.38
N LEU A 138 -13.16 4.32 -1.10
CA LEU A 138 -11.73 4.45 -0.88
C LEU A 138 -11.32 5.92 -0.78
N PHE A 139 -10.72 6.29 0.35
CA PHE A 139 -10.00 7.54 0.49
C PHE A 139 -8.51 7.29 0.26
N THR A 140 -7.93 7.97 -0.71
CA THR A 140 -6.49 7.95 -0.97
C THR A 140 -5.90 9.27 -0.49
N PHE A 141 -5.01 9.18 0.49
CA PHE A 141 -4.26 10.31 1.01
C PHE A 141 -2.90 10.35 0.36
N THR A 142 -2.42 11.56 0.08
CA THR A 142 -1.10 11.81 -0.50
C THR A 142 -0.44 12.93 0.28
N ASN A 143 0.86 12.85 0.52
CA ASN A 143 1.60 13.97 1.06
C ASN A 143 2.39 14.69 -0.04
N THR A 144 2.53 16.00 0.09
CA THR A 144 3.42 16.82 -0.73
C THR A 144 4.26 17.68 0.21
N THR A 145 5.58 17.50 0.17
CA THR A 145 6.54 18.23 0.99
C THR A 145 7.22 19.30 0.15
N THR A 146 7.10 20.55 0.57
CA THR A 146 7.86 21.68 0.00
C THR A 146 9.04 21.98 0.91
N MET A 147 10.23 22.02 0.35
CA MET A 147 11.49 22.38 1.02
C MET A 147 11.63 23.91 1.13
N VAL A 148 12.47 24.39 2.03
CA VAL A 148 12.75 25.83 2.21
C VAL A 148 13.36 26.49 0.97
N ASP A 149 14.00 25.72 0.10
CA ASP A 149 14.55 26.16 -1.19
C ASP A 149 13.54 26.13 -2.34
N GLY A 150 12.29 25.74 -2.07
CA GLY A 150 11.18 25.70 -3.02
C GLY A 150 11.05 24.40 -3.81
N ARG A 151 11.93 23.41 -3.61
CA ARG A 151 11.75 22.07 -4.19
C ARG A 151 10.52 21.38 -3.59
N VAL A 152 9.82 20.58 -4.40
CA VAL A 152 8.57 19.89 -4.00
C VAL A 152 8.71 18.39 -4.21
N TYR A 153 8.24 17.59 -3.25
CA TYR A 153 8.33 16.12 -3.24
C TYR A 153 7.00 15.48 -2.84
N PRO A 154 6.51 14.45 -3.55
CA PRO A 154 6.99 14.04 -4.86
C PRO A 154 6.81 15.18 -5.88
N GLU A 155 7.76 15.34 -6.79
CA GLU A 155 7.56 16.24 -7.93
C GLU A 155 6.51 15.60 -8.84
N ALA A 156 5.66 16.43 -9.50
CA ALA A 156 4.59 15.95 -10.36
C ALA A 156 5.07 14.80 -11.27
N THR A 157 4.37 13.67 -11.26
CA THR A 157 4.75 12.46 -11.99
C THR A 157 4.96 12.76 -13.48
N ILE A 158 6.22 12.71 -13.96
CA ILE A 158 6.52 12.83 -15.39
C ILE A 158 6.39 11.43 -16.00
N GLY A 159 5.34 11.21 -16.79
CA GLY A 159 5.08 9.92 -17.43
C GLY A 159 4.69 8.79 -16.45
N GLY A 160 4.07 9.14 -15.31
CA GLY A 160 3.65 8.18 -14.28
C GLY A 160 4.74 7.75 -13.30
N ASN A 161 5.98 8.21 -13.49
CA ASN A 161 7.08 7.95 -12.56
C ASN A 161 7.21 9.10 -11.58
N SER A 162 7.11 8.79 -10.29
CA SER A 162 7.44 9.69 -9.19
C SER A 162 8.91 9.54 -8.83
N ASN A 163 9.55 10.60 -8.35
CA ASN A 163 10.89 10.53 -7.76
C ASN A 163 10.90 9.86 -6.38
N VAL A 164 9.73 9.45 -5.88
CA VAL A 164 9.56 8.67 -4.65
C VAL A 164 8.71 7.44 -4.93
N THR A 165 9.17 6.26 -4.54
CA THR A 165 8.40 5.02 -4.67
C THR A 165 7.20 5.05 -3.71
N PRO A 166 5.95 4.96 -4.19
CA PRO A 166 4.80 4.76 -3.34
C PRO A 166 4.86 3.38 -2.71
N ASN A 167 5.04 3.34 -1.39
CA ASN A 167 5.02 2.09 -0.66
C ASN A 167 4.56 2.38 0.77
N ILE A 168 3.39 1.89 1.16
CA ILE A 168 2.96 1.80 2.56
C ILE A 168 2.52 0.40 2.92
N VAL A 169 1.96 -0.37 1.99
CA VAL A 169 1.60 -1.76 2.26
C VAL A 169 2.88 -2.61 2.18
N ASN A 170 3.58 -2.77 3.31
CA ASN A 170 4.91 -3.42 3.49
C ASN A 170 6.16 -2.54 3.28
N SER A 171 6.07 -1.23 3.43
CA SER A 171 7.30 -0.42 3.52
C SER A 171 8.07 -0.78 4.78
N ALA A 172 9.32 -1.23 4.61
CA ALA A 172 10.24 -1.34 5.74
C ALA A 172 10.28 0.02 6.47
N GLY A 173 10.37 0.01 7.81
CA GLY A 173 10.51 1.23 8.63
C GLY A 173 11.77 2.08 8.33
N THR A 174 12.49 1.74 7.27
CA THR A 174 13.65 2.41 6.70
C THR A 174 13.32 3.27 5.46
N THR A 175 12.06 3.36 5.03
CA THR A 175 11.70 4.26 3.92
C THR A 175 11.83 5.71 4.37
N SER A 176 12.54 6.52 3.60
CA SER A 176 12.82 7.93 3.94
C SER A 176 11.62 8.84 3.70
N PHE A 177 10.64 8.39 2.91
CA PHE A 177 9.49 9.19 2.53
C PHE A 177 8.24 8.34 2.32
N THR A 178 7.12 8.79 2.87
CA THR A 178 5.80 8.14 2.73
C THR A 178 4.93 8.94 1.76
N SER A 179 4.67 8.47 0.54
CA SER A 179 4.00 9.29 -0.49
C SER A 179 2.47 9.19 -0.52
N ASN A 180 1.88 8.06 -0.14
CA ASN A 180 0.44 7.90 -0.11
C ASN A 180 -0.02 6.78 0.84
N TRP A 181 -1.19 6.94 1.46
CA TRP A 181 -1.89 5.87 2.16
C TRP A 181 -3.35 5.81 1.73
N GLN A 182 -4.01 4.72 2.10
CA GLN A 182 -5.38 4.45 1.72
C GLN A 182 -6.17 4.05 2.96
N LEU A 183 -7.38 4.62 3.08
CA LEU A 183 -8.37 4.19 4.06
C LEU A 183 -9.59 3.70 3.31
N TYR A 184 -9.95 2.44 3.55
CA TYR A 184 -11.20 1.88 3.06
C TYR A 184 -12.34 2.26 4.00
N VAL A 185 -13.51 2.48 3.43
CA VAL A 185 -14.75 2.59 4.21
C VAL A 185 -15.28 1.20 4.45
N GLY A 186 -15.10 0.73 5.68
CA GLY A 186 -15.52 -0.60 6.10
C GLY A 186 -16.76 -0.54 6.97
N CYS A 187 -17.64 -1.51 6.79
CA CYS A 187 -18.60 -1.91 7.80
C CYS A 187 -18.28 -3.35 8.17
N ALA A 188 -18.29 -3.64 9.46
CA ALA A 188 -17.94 -4.95 9.96
C ALA A 188 -19.15 -5.87 9.83
N SER A 189 -19.03 -6.95 9.06
CA SER A 189 -19.94 -8.07 9.25
C SER A 189 -19.78 -8.63 10.68
N PRO A 190 -20.85 -9.14 11.30
CA PRO A 190 -20.73 -9.78 12.62
C PRO A 190 -19.67 -10.87 12.56
N VAL A 191 -18.70 -10.81 13.47
CA VAL A 191 -17.53 -11.69 13.48
C VAL A 191 -17.96 -13.16 13.55
N GLU A 192 -19.02 -13.45 14.31
CA GLU A 192 -19.61 -14.77 14.44
C GLU A 192 -20.16 -15.35 13.14
N ASP A 193 -20.50 -14.51 12.15
CA ASP A 193 -21.02 -14.96 10.86
C ASP A 193 -19.90 -15.51 9.98
N ILE A 194 -18.71 -14.90 10.05
CA ILE A 194 -17.56 -15.24 9.20
C ILE A 194 -16.58 -16.21 9.88
N VAL A 195 -16.42 -16.13 11.21
CA VAL A 195 -15.51 -17.03 11.93
C VAL A 195 -16.14 -18.41 12.05
N GLY A 196 -15.33 -19.45 11.79
CA GLY A 196 -15.77 -20.82 11.95
C GLY A 196 -14.94 -21.83 11.16
N GLU A 197 -15.43 -23.06 11.13
CA GLU A 197 -14.91 -24.13 10.30
C GLU A 197 -15.63 -24.14 8.96
N TYR A 198 -14.88 -24.37 7.90
CA TYR A 198 -15.33 -24.32 6.52
C TYR A 198 -14.81 -25.53 5.75
N THR A 199 -15.54 -25.88 4.69
CA THR A 199 -15.02 -26.65 3.56
C THR A 199 -14.83 -25.70 2.39
N SER A 200 -13.76 -25.83 1.62
CA SER A 200 -13.57 -25.06 0.37
C SER A 200 -13.65 -25.97 -0.85
N GLU A 201 -14.15 -25.44 -1.97
CA GLU A 201 -14.26 -26.14 -3.25
C GLU A 201 -13.98 -25.20 -4.43
N ILE A 202 -13.14 -25.63 -5.37
CA ILE A 202 -12.98 -24.94 -6.66
C ILE A 202 -14.20 -25.25 -7.52
N VAL A 203 -15.02 -24.24 -7.82
CA VAL A 203 -16.28 -24.40 -8.58
C VAL A 203 -16.19 -23.89 -10.02
N ASP A 204 -15.16 -23.11 -10.35
CA ASP A 204 -14.91 -22.63 -11.70
C ASP A 204 -13.41 -22.42 -11.93
N THR A 205 -12.93 -22.59 -13.16
CA THR A 205 -11.51 -22.45 -13.52
C THR A 205 -11.32 -22.26 -15.03
N ASN A 206 -10.39 -21.37 -15.41
CA ASN A 206 -10.06 -21.10 -16.81
C ASN A 206 -9.03 -22.08 -17.42
N TYR A 207 -8.41 -22.94 -16.62
CA TYR A 207 -7.36 -23.87 -17.07
C TYR A 207 -7.76 -25.35 -16.96
N GLY A 208 -8.99 -25.63 -16.51
CA GLY A 208 -9.63 -26.95 -16.56
C GLY A 208 -9.13 -28.00 -15.57
N GLY A 209 -8.04 -27.75 -14.85
CA GLY A 209 -7.59 -28.60 -13.74
C GLY A 209 -8.25 -28.20 -12.42
N PHE A 210 -8.25 -29.13 -11.45
CA PHE A 210 -8.61 -28.90 -10.04
C PHE A 210 -10.09 -28.54 -9.78
N LEU A 211 -10.95 -28.54 -10.81
CA LEU A 211 -12.40 -28.37 -10.63
C LEU A 211 -12.97 -29.47 -9.71
N GLY A 212 -13.62 -29.07 -8.63
CA GLY A 212 -14.14 -29.97 -7.60
C GLY A 212 -13.08 -30.41 -6.57
N ASP A 213 -11.86 -29.90 -6.63
CA ASP A 213 -10.89 -30.12 -5.56
C ASP A 213 -11.36 -29.41 -4.29
N ARG A 214 -11.25 -30.13 -3.17
CA ARG A 214 -11.79 -29.72 -1.88
C ARG A 214 -10.73 -29.70 -0.79
N ASN A 215 -10.85 -28.75 0.12
CA ASN A 215 -10.22 -28.82 1.43
C ASN A 215 -11.32 -28.89 2.49
N GLU A 216 -11.34 -29.99 3.23
CA GLU A 216 -12.35 -30.22 4.27
C GLU A 216 -12.04 -29.46 5.56
N ASP A 217 -10.81 -28.99 5.75
CA ASP A 217 -10.32 -28.45 7.03
C ASP A 217 -9.79 -27.02 6.85
N VAL A 218 -10.69 -26.09 6.54
CA VAL A 218 -10.41 -24.65 6.52
C VAL A 218 -11.00 -24.00 7.76
N THR A 219 -10.25 -23.14 8.44
CA THR A 219 -10.75 -22.31 9.53
C THR A 219 -10.60 -20.85 9.14
N ILE A 220 -11.65 -20.06 9.33
CA ILE A 220 -11.57 -18.61 9.24
C ILE A 220 -11.54 -18.06 10.66
N THR A 221 -10.52 -17.29 10.99
CA THR A 221 -10.35 -16.65 12.29
C THR A 221 -10.33 -15.14 12.17
N PHE A 222 -10.87 -14.44 13.16
CA PHE A 222 -10.74 -12.99 13.25
C PHE A 222 -9.29 -12.65 13.60
N LYS A 223 -8.66 -11.76 12.83
CA LYS A 223 -7.26 -11.39 13.01
C LYS A 223 -7.09 -9.99 13.59
N GLY A 224 -7.95 -9.05 13.20
CA GLY A 224 -7.88 -7.66 13.67
C GLY A 224 -6.54 -6.96 13.35
N PRO A 225 -6.34 -5.73 13.86
CA PRO A 225 -7.28 -4.93 14.66
C PRO A 225 -8.50 -4.43 13.87
N GLU A 226 -8.44 -4.47 12.53
CA GLU A 226 -9.57 -4.07 11.70
C GLU A 226 -10.77 -5.02 11.90
N PRO A 227 -11.99 -4.50 12.13
CA PRO A 227 -13.16 -5.30 12.53
C PRO A 227 -13.70 -6.18 11.38
N PHE A 228 -13.13 -6.05 10.18
CA PHE A 228 -13.45 -6.85 9.00
C PHE A 228 -12.26 -7.70 8.53
N ARG A 229 -11.16 -7.79 9.29
CA ARG A 229 -9.99 -8.58 8.90
C ARG A 229 -10.03 -9.98 9.48
N TYR A 230 -9.95 -10.95 8.58
CA TYR A 230 -9.94 -12.38 8.90
C TYR A 230 -8.74 -13.07 8.26
N GLU A 231 -8.36 -14.21 8.82
CA GLU A 231 -7.34 -15.11 8.28
C GLU A 231 -8.00 -16.45 7.93
N ILE A 232 -7.84 -16.86 6.67
CA ILE A 232 -8.14 -18.21 6.20
C ILE A 232 -6.91 -19.07 6.51
N SER A 233 -7.08 -20.15 7.27
CA SER A 233 -5.97 -20.99 7.76
C SER A 233 -5.21 -21.72 6.65
N ASP A 234 -5.91 -22.11 5.60
CA ASP A 234 -5.33 -22.82 4.47
C ASP A 234 -6.03 -22.48 3.16
N ILE A 235 -5.27 -21.83 2.27
CA ILE A 235 -5.68 -21.52 0.92
C ILE A 235 -5.12 -22.48 -0.12
N SER A 236 -4.67 -23.67 0.26
CA SER A 236 -4.11 -24.67 -0.66
C SER A 236 -5.08 -25.07 -1.77
N SER A 237 -6.39 -25.09 -1.49
CA SER A 237 -7.45 -25.24 -2.50
C SER A 237 -7.76 -23.94 -3.25
N LEU A 238 -7.28 -22.79 -2.76
CA LEU A 238 -7.47 -21.47 -3.36
C LEU A 238 -6.23 -20.98 -4.12
N ALA A 239 -5.13 -21.73 -4.12
CA ALA A 239 -3.87 -21.32 -4.73
C ALA A 239 -3.37 -22.41 -5.69
N TYR A 240 -2.79 -22.00 -6.82
CA TYR A 240 -1.96 -22.91 -7.60
C TYR A 240 -0.70 -23.24 -6.79
N VAL A 241 -0.72 -24.37 -6.08
CA VAL A 241 0.42 -24.88 -5.30
C VAL A 241 1.03 -26.09 -6.04
N PRO A 242 1.94 -25.88 -7.00
CA PRO A 242 2.43 -26.95 -7.87
C PRO A 242 3.25 -28.05 -7.16
N PHE A 243 3.62 -27.86 -5.89
CA PHE A 243 4.54 -28.75 -5.18
C PHE A 243 3.96 -29.48 -3.95
N GLY A 244 2.70 -29.21 -3.57
CA GLY A 244 2.05 -29.82 -2.42
C GLY A 244 2.73 -29.52 -1.06
N GLY A 245 1.97 -29.74 0.03
CA GLY A 245 2.57 -30.03 1.34
C GLY A 245 2.76 -28.91 2.36
N THR A 246 2.15 -27.73 2.22
CA THR A 246 2.08 -26.76 3.33
C THR A 246 0.78 -25.96 3.25
N ALA A 247 0.11 -25.77 4.39
CA ALA A 247 -1.04 -24.88 4.48
C ALA A 247 -0.57 -23.43 4.23
N TYR A 248 -1.30 -22.70 3.40
CA TYR A 248 -0.98 -21.30 3.09
C TYR A 248 -2.03 -20.42 3.76
N PRO A 249 -1.73 -19.72 4.86
CA PRO A 249 -2.69 -18.78 5.40
C PRO A 249 -2.84 -17.55 4.49
N ALA A 250 -4.03 -16.96 4.45
CA ALA A 250 -4.32 -15.74 3.70
C ALA A 250 -5.21 -14.79 4.49
N ASP A 251 -4.97 -13.49 4.33
CA ASP A 251 -5.83 -12.48 4.91
C ASP A 251 -6.96 -12.13 3.93
N ILE A 252 -8.18 -12.05 4.46
CA ILE A 252 -9.35 -11.51 3.76
C ILE A 252 -9.92 -10.34 4.55
N TYR A 253 -10.34 -9.29 3.84
CA TYR A 253 -11.12 -8.18 4.40
C TYR A 253 -12.55 -8.32 3.91
N ASP A 254 -13.52 -8.42 4.81
CA ASP A 254 -14.92 -8.35 4.43
C ASP A 254 -15.45 -6.92 4.48
N ILE A 255 -15.39 -6.23 3.35
CA ILE A 255 -15.79 -4.83 3.28
C ILE A 255 -17.27 -4.81 2.87
N CYS A 256 -18.16 -4.77 3.87
CA CYS A 256 -19.60 -4.68 3.65
C CYS A 256 -20.20 -5.83 2.82
N GLY A 257 -19.81 -7.07 3.13
CA GLY A 257 -20.27 -8.27 2.42
C GLY A 257 -19.58 -8.48 1.06
N ALA A 258 -18.61 -7.63 0.72
CA ALA A 258 -17.72 -7.78 -0.42
C ALA A 258 -16.32 -8.21 0.07
N PRO A 259 -16.10 -9.51 0.28
CA PRO A 259 -14.82 -10.03 0.72
C PRO A 259 -13.73 -9.82 -0.34
N VAL A 260 -12.57 -9.37 0.11
CA VAL A 260 -11.36 -9.12 -0.68
C VAL A 260 -10.17 -9.81 -0.03
N MET A 261 -9.55 -10.73 -0.75
CA MET A 261 -8.34 -11.45 -0.35
C MET A 261 -7.10 -10.64 -0.73
N PHE A 262 -6.18 -10.48 0.22
CA PHE A 262 -4.89 -9.87 -0.06
C PHE A 262 -4.03 -10.78 -0.93
N PRO A 263 -3.10 -10.19 -1.71
CA PRO A 263 -2.08 -10.96 -2.39
C PRO A 263 -1.35 -11.88 -1.41
N THR A 264 -1.46 -13.18 -1.64
CA THR A 264 -0.70 -14.17 -0.87
C THR A 264 0.54 -14.54 -1.66
N ASN A 265 1.69 -14.65 -0.97
CA ASN A 265 2.94 -15.13 -1.56
C ASN A 265 2.89 -16.66 -1.81
N THR A 266 1.97 -17.06 -2.66
CA THR A 266 1.93 -18.37 -3.32
C THR A 266 2.88 -18.34 -4.51
N PHE A 267 3.14 -19.50 -5.14
CA PHE A 267 3.96 -19.54 -6.34
C PHE A 267 3.27 -18.74 -7.46
N GLY A 268 3.80 -17.55 -7.74
CA GLY A 268 3.24 -16.64 -8.73
C GLY A 268 2.31 -15.53 -8.19
N GLY A 269 2.11 -15.43 -6.87
CA GLY A 269 1.32 -14.33 -6.32
C GLY A 269 -0.16 -14.39 -6.73
N THR A 270 -0.95 -15.12 -5.96
CA THR A 270 -2.41 -15.18 -6.14
C THR A 270 -3.05 -13.91 -5.61
N THR A 271 -3.87 -13.25 -6.43
CA THR A 271 -4.67 -12.07 -6.11
C THR A 271 -6.14 -12.33 -6.41
N GLN A 272 -7.05 -11.58 -5.79
CA GLN A 272 -8.47 -11.63 -6.15
C GLN A 272 -8.75 -10.82 -7.44
N VAL A 273 -9.69 -11.26 -8.27
CA VAL A 273 -10.18 -10.51 -9.45
C VAL A 273 -11.61 -10.08 -9.21
N GLY A 274 -11.77 -8.81 -8.85
CA GLY A 274 -13.05 -8.24 -8.48
C GLY A 274 -13.49 -8.60 -7.06
N PRO A 275 -14.62 -8.06 -6.59
CA PRO A 275 -15.15 -8.36 -5.27
C PRO A 275 -15.65 -9.80 -5.21
N GLY A 276 -15.47 -10.43 -4.05
CA GLY A 276 -16.10 -11.70 -3.73
C GLY A 276 -17.53 -11.47 -3.28
N SER A 277 -18.19 -12.51 -2.80
CA SER A 277 -19.50 -12.39 -2.18
C SER A 277 -19.60 -13.20 -0.91
N TRP A 278 -20.35 -12.66 0.06
CA TRP A 278 -20.74 -13.36 1.27
C TRP A 278 -22.26 -13.56 1.31
N ASP A 279 -22.69 -14.82 1.31
CA ASP A 279 -24.07 -15.23 1.55
C ASP A 279 -24.19 -15.67 3.02
N GLN A 280 -24.58 -14.73 3.87
CA GLN A 280 -24.71 -14.90 5.30
C GLN A 280 -25.78 -15.95 5.67
N GLU A 281 -26.85 -16.08 4.88
CA GLU A 281 -27.95 -17.01 5.17
C GLU A 281 -27.48 -18.46 5.05
N ASN A 282 -26.67 -18.74 4.02
CA ASN A 282 -26.16 -20.09 3.75
C ASN A 282 -24.74 -20.33 4.29
N GLY A 283 -24.09 -19.31 4.85
CA GLY A 283 -22.71 -19.38 5.31
C GLY A 283 -21.71 -19.61 4.17
N VAL A 284 -21.98 -19.02 2.99
CA VAL A 284 -21.21 -19.27 1.76
C VAL A 284 -20.38 -18.05 1.36
N LEU A 285 -19.06 -18.22 1.35
CA LEU A 285 -18.09 -17.22 0.93
C LEU A 285 -17.54 -17.58 -0.46
N THR A 286 -17.69 -16.69 -1.44
CA THR A 286 -17.19 -16.89 -2.81
C THR A 286 -16.05 -15.92 -3.11
N LEU A 287 -14.91 -16.46 -3.56
CA LEU A 287 -13.71 -15.71 -3.87
C LEU A 287 -13.26 -15.97 -5.33
N PRO A 288 -13.31 -14.96 -6.21
CA PRO A 288 -12.76 -15.05 -7.56
C PRO A 288 -11.25 -14.75 -7.56
N LEU A 289 -10.42 -15.72 -7.90
CA LEU A 289 -8.96 -15.65 -7.74
C LEU A 289 -8.24 -15.70 -9.08
N PHE A 290 -7.03 -15.12 -9.11
CA PHE A 290 -6.15 -15.08 -10.27
C PHE A 290 -4.68 -15.13 -9.87
N GLU A 291 -3.90 -15.85 -10.66
CA GLU A 291 -2.46 -15.97 -10.51
C GLU A 291 -1.80 -15.37 -11.75
N ALA A 292 -1.03 -14.31 -11.52
CA ALA A 292 -0.61 -13.40 -12.59
C ALA A 292 0.52 -13.97 -13.48
N PHE A 293 1.36 -14.87 -12.99
CA PHE A 293 2.49 -15.40 -13.76
C PHE A 293 2.03 -16.38 -14.84
N ASN A 294 1.02 -17.20 -14.56
CA ASN A 294 0.50 -18.16 -15.53
C ASN A 294 -0.83 -17.73 -16.16
N GLY A 295 -1.41 -16.60 -15.71
CA GLY A 295 -2.70 -16.10 -16.22
C GLY A 295 -3.87 -17.02 -15.87
N LEU A 296 -3.77 -17.71 -14.75
CA LEU A 296 -4.74 -18.70 -14.30
C LEU A 296 -5.79 -18.02 -13.42
N GLY A 297 -7.05 -18.34 -13.60
CA GLY A 297 -8.15 -17.83 -12.79
C GLY A 297 -9.10 -18.95 -12.39
N TRP A 298 -9.65 -18.85 -11.18
CA TRP A 298 -10.58 -19.82 -10.63
C TRP A 298 -11.49 -19.17 -9.58
N THR A 299 -12.65 -19.78 -9.35
CA THR A 299 -13.58 -19.36 -8.29
C THR A 299 -13.60 -20.42 -7.22
N VAL A 300 -13.42 -19.99 -5.96
CA VAL A 300 -13.57 -20.88 -4.81
C VAL A 300 -14.78 -20.49 -4.00
N VAL A 301 -15.50 -21.51 -3.57
CA VAL A 301 -16.59 -21.40 -2.61
C VAL A 301 -16.16 -22.04 -1.29
N LEU A 302 -16.16 -21.26 -0.21
CA LEU A 302 -16.04 -21.74 1.15
C LEU A 302 -17.44 -21.85 1.76
N THR A 303 -17.79 -23.02 2.27
CA THR A 303 -19.09 -23.29 2.92
C THR A 303 -18.85 -23.57 4.40
N LYS A 304 -19.50 -22.79 5.26
CA LYS A 304 -19.42 -22.94 6.72
C LYS A 304 -20.04 -24.28 7.16
N LYS A 305 -19.42 -24.95 8.14
CA LYS A 305 -19.89 -26.22 8.71
C LYS A 305 -20.97 -26.03 9.80
#